data_AF-A0A3M6BDX7-F1
#
_entry.id   AF-A0A3M6BDX7-F1
#
_cell.length_a   1.000
_cell.length_b   1.000
_cell.length_c   1.000
_cell.angle_alpha   90.00
_cell.angle_beta   90.00
_cell.angle_gamma   90.00
#
_symmetry.space_group_name_H-M   'P 1'
#
loop_
_entity.id
_entity.type
_entity.pdbx_description
1 polymer ?
#
loop_
_entity_poly.entity_id
_entity_poly.type
_entity_poly.pdbx_seq_one_letter_code
_entity_poly.pdbx_strand_id
1 'polypeptide(L)'
;MATLVKTPSGTWKAVIRKIGWPTASKTFRTKRDAEDWSRRAEDEMVRGVYIQRSGSERMTLEAALKRYLSEVTPTKKPSTQKGEASKAKKLTTELGKYSLAALSSEIIAAYRDKRLSQPATRKRTGAPGLRVKTNATCFSG
;
A
#
# COMPACT_ATOMS: atom_id res chain seq x y z
N MET A 1 -0.23 31.10 -1.39
CA MET A 1 0.81 31.92 -2.03
C MET A 1 2.09 31.11 -2.04
N ALA A 2 2.51 30.70 -3.24
CA ALA A 2 3.79 30.07 -3.45
C ALA A 2 4.93 31.11 -3.47
N THR A 3 6.01 30.82 -2.77
CA THR A 3 7.24 31.60 -2.76
C THR A 3 8.31 30.87 -3.56
N LEU A 4 8.92 31.55 -4.53
CA LEU A 4 10.02 31.03 -5.33
C LEU A 4 11.34 31.64 -4.83
N VAL A 5 12.25 30.79 -4.37
CA VAL A 5 13.54 31.19 -3.82
C VAL A 5 14.64 30.65 -4.73
N LYS A 6 15.50 31.54 -5.25
CA LYS A 6 16.71 31.13 -5.96
C LYS A 6 17.77 30.71 -4.94
N THR A 7 18.29 29.51 -5.09
CA THR A 7 19.36 28.98 -4.23
C THR A 7 20.74 29.44 -4.71
N PRO A 8 21.75 29.49 -3.82
CA PRO A 8 23.13 29.85 -4.20
C PRO A 8 23.71 28.93 -5.28
N SER A 9 23.24 27.68 -5.34
CA SER A 9 23.63 26.67 -6.34
C SER A 9 22.97 26.85 -7.71
N GLY A 10 22.23 27.95 -7.94
CA GLY A 10 21.57 28.25 -9.22
C GLY A 10 20.25 27.51 -9.45
N THR A 11 19.75 26.74 -8.48
CA THR A 11 18.46 26.04 -8.57
C THR A 11 17.31 26.88 -8.00
N TRP A 12 16.07 26.58 -8.39
CA TRP A 12 14.86 27.28 -7.97
C TRP A 12 14.05 26.43 -7.00
N LYS A 13 13.86 26.92 -5.78
CA LYS A 13 13.03 26.27 -4.76
C LYS A 13 11.66 26.93 -4.72
N ALA A 14 10.60 26.16 -4.97
CA ALA A 14 9.23 26.59 -4.72
C ALA A 14 8.78 26.14 -3.33
N VAL A 15 8.14 27.02 -2.56
CA VAL A 15 7.61 26.76 -1.22
C VAL A 15 6.16 27.24 -1.17
N ILE A 16 5.22 26.36 -0.84
CA ILE A 16 3.79 26.67 -0.76
C ILE A 16 3.36 26.55 0.70
N ARG A 17 2.77 27.63 1.21
CA ARG A 17 2.18 27.69 2.55
C ARG A 17 0.69 27.97 2.40
N LYS A 18 -0.14 27.04 2.87
CA LYS A 18 -1.60 27.16 2.87
C LYS A 18 -2.14 26.70 4.22
N ILE A 19 -3.09 27.45 4.78
CA ILE A 19 -3.72 27.14 6.07
C ILE A 19 -4.44 25.79 5.94
N GLY A 20 -4.25 24.90 6.93
CA GLY A 20 -4.83 23.56 6.93
C GLY A 20 -4.07 22.51 6.11
N TRP A 21 -2.94 22.87 5.48
CA TRP A 21 -2.11 21.94 4.71
C TRP A 21 -0.65 21.96 5.19
N PRO A 22 0.07 20.81 5.13
CA PRO A 22 1.50 20.79 5.39
C PRO A 22 2.25 21.65 4.37
N THR A 23 3.36 22.27 4.81
CA THR A 23 4.18 23.09 3.91
C THR A 23 4.78 22.22 2.82
N ALA A 24 4.48 22.54 1.56
CA ALA A 24 5.04 21.85 0.40
C ALA A 24 6.27 22.60 -0.10
N SER A 25 7.36 21.89 -0.35
CA SER A 25 8.52 22.49 -1.03
C SER A 25 9.17 21.53 -2.02
N LYS A 26 9.65 22.07 -3.13
CA LYS A 26 10.35 21.32 -4.17
C LYS A 26 11.37 22.19 -4.88
N THR A 27 12.51 21.61 -5.25
CA THR A 27 13.60 22.26 -5.97
C THR A 27 13.61 21.85 -7.44
N PHE A 28 13.91 22.80 -8.32
CA PHE A 28 13.89 22.68 -9.77
C PHE A 28 15.12 23.33 -10.39
N ARG A 29 15.45 22.94 -11.63
CA ARG A 29 16.55 23.56 -12.38
C ARG A 29 16.16 24.90 -12.98
N THR A 30 14.92 25.04 -13.44
CA THR A 30 14.43 26.28 -14.08
C THR A 30 13.36 26.96 -13.22
N LYS A 31 13.25 28.29 -13.38
CA LYS A 31 12.20 29.09 -12.71
C LYS A 31 10.81 28.68 -13.20
N ARG A 32 10.67 28.44 -14.50
CA ARG A 32 9.42 28.07 -15.16
C ARG A 32 8.85 26.78 -14.60
N ASP A 33 9.68 25.74 -14.45
CA ASP A 33 9.24 24.47 -13.86
C ASP A 33 8.76 24.65 -12.42
N ALA A 34 9.43 25.53 -11.66
CA ALA A 34 9.07 25.83 -10.29
C ALA A 34 7.72 26.58 -10.20
N GLU A 35 7.47 27.53 -11.09
CA GLU A 35 6.19 28.25 -11.23
C GLU A 35 5.05 27.31 -11.65
N ASP A 36 5.28 26.48 -12.68
CA ASP A 36 4.27 25.55 -13.21
C ASP A 36 3.93 24.45 -12.20
N TRP A 37 4.92 23.99 -11.42
CA TRP A 37 4.66 23.07 -10.32
C TRP A 37 3.91 23.74 -9.18
N SER A 38 4.27 24.98 -8.82
CA SER A 38 3.63 25.64 -7.68
C SER A 38 2.16 25.92 -7.93
N ARG A 39 1.80 26.32 -9.16
CA ARG A 39 0.40 26.51 -9.58
C ARG A 39 -0.40 25.22 -9.49
N ARG A 40 0.13 24.12 -10.05
CA ARG A 40 -0.53 22.80 -10.01
C ARG A 40 -0.72 22.29 -8.58
N ALA A 41 0.30 22.42 -7.74
CA ALA A 41 0.24 21.99 -6.34
C ALA A 41 -0.76 22.84 -5.53
N GLU A 42 -0.83 24.15 -5.75
CA GLU A 42 -1.86 25.00 -5.13
C GLU A 42 -3.27 24.61 -5.57
N ASP A 43 -3.48 24.33 -6.85
CA ASP A 43 -4.77 23.88 -7.40
C ASP A 43 -5.19 22.53 -6.80
N GLU A 44 -4.27 21.57 -6.71
CA GLU A 44 -4.51 20.29 -6.02
C GLU A 44 -4.89 20.49 -4.53
N MET A 45 -4.24 21.44 -3.85
CA MET A 45 -4.57 21.78 -2.45
C MET A 45 -5.91 22.50 -2.32
N VAL A 46 -6.37 23.22 -3.36
CA VAL A 46 -7.70 23.85 -3.39
C VAL A 46 -8.76 22.78 -3.60
N ARG A 47 -8.53 21.84 -4.51
CA ARG A 47 -9.45 20.74 -4.81
C ARG A 47 -9.51 19.66 -3.72
N GLY A 48 -8.62 19.71 -2.73
CA GLY A 48 -8.54 18.72 -1.66
C GLY A 48 -7.88 17.39 -2.06
N VAL A 49 -7.25 17.33 -3.23
CA VAL A 49 -6.62 16.10 -3.79
C VAL A 49 -5.09 16.14 -3.63
N TYR A 50 -4.57 17.09 -2.84
CA TYR A 50 -3.14 17.26 -2.70
C TYR A 50 -2.49 16.11 -1.93
N ILE A 51 -1.58 15.40 -2.60
CA ILE A 51 -0.76 14.35 -2.03
C ILE A 51 0.66 14.90 -1.87
N GLN A 52 1.28 14.73 -0.70
CA GLN A 52 2.68 15.08 -0.47
C GLN A 52 3.59 14.09 -1.23
N ARG A 53 3.95 14.47 -2.46
CA ARG A 53 4.71 13.65 -3.43
C ARG A 53 6.21 13.48 -3.10
N SER A 54 6.76 14.20 -2.13
CA SER A 54 8.22 14.29 -1.91
C SER A 54 8.86 13.04 -1.29
N GLY A 55 8.15 12.31 -0.43
CA GLY A 55 8.65 11.08 0.21
C GLY A 55 7.90 9.81 -0.20
N SER A 56 6.60 9.93 -0.45
CA SER A 56 5.72 8.77 -0.67
C SER A 56 5.83 8.17 -2.09
N GLU A 57 6.29 8.94 -3.09
CA GLU A 57 6.52 8.43 -4.45
C GLU A 57 7.75 7.52 -4.54
N ARG A 58 8.75 7.69 -3.67
CA ARG A 58 9.97 6.85 -3.68
C ARG A 58 9.78 5.53 -2.96
N MET A 59 8.84 5.44 -2.04
CA MET A 59 8.59 4.20 -1.30
C MET A 59 7.58 3.36 -2.05
N THR A 60 8.08 2.31 -2.70
CA THR A 60 7.25 1.27 -3.29
C THR A 60 6.57 0.45 -2.20
N LEU A 61 5.42 -0.16 -2.54
CA LEU A 61 4.77 -1.10 -1.64
C LEU A 61 5.71 -2.25 -1.26
N GLU A 62 6.56 -2.70 -2.19
CA GLU A 62 7.58 -3.70 -1.91
C GLU A 62 8.56 -3.25 -0.81
N ALA A 63 9.11 -2.03 -0.93
CA ALA A 63 10.03 -1.50 0.07
C ALA A 63 9.36 -1.35 1.44
N ALA A 64 8.11 -0.89 1.46
CA ALA A 64 7.33 -0.76 2.69
C ALA A 64 7.06 -2.12 3.36
N LEU A 65 6.69 -3.14 2.57
CA LEU A 65 6.46 -4.49 3.08
C LEU A 65 7.74 -5.14 3.59
N LYS A 66 8.87 -4.96 2.90
CA LYS A 66 10.17 -5.46 3.37
C LYS A 66 10.53 -4.89 4.74
N ARG A 67 10.37 -3.57 4.91
CA ARG A 67 10.61 -2.90 6.20
C ARG A 67 9.68 -3.40 7.30
N TYR A 68 8.40 -3.59 6.99
CA TYR A 68 7.42 -4.12 7.95
C TYR A 68 7.79 -5.54 8.42
N LEU A 69 8.22 -6.39 7.49
CA LEU A 69 8.65 -7.75 7.79
C LEU A 69 9.94 -7.81 8.61
N SER A 70 10.85 -6.84 8.47
CA SER A 70 12.09 -6.81 9.24
C SER A 70 11.93 -6.18 10.62
N GLU A 71 11.08 -5.15 10.77
CA GLU A 71 10.98 -4.36 12.00
C GLU A 71 9.82 -4.81 12.90
N VAL A 72 8.67 -5.15 12.31
CA VAL A 72 7.43 -5.38 13.07
C VAL A 72 7.12 -6.86 13.20
N THR A 73 7.20 -7.61 12.11
CA THR A 73 6.85 -9.04 12.11
C THR A 73 7.62 -9.88 13.16
N PRO A 74 8.93 -9.66 13.44
CA PRO A 74 9.65 -10.45 14.45
C PRO A 74 9.09 -10.29 15.87
N THR A 75 8.41 -9.19 16.17
CA THR A 75 7.80 -8.94 17.49
C THR A 75 6.51 -9.74 17.72
N LYS A 76 5.98 -10.38 16.68
CA LYS A 76 4.69 -11.10 16.72
C LYS A 76 4.86 -12.59 16.92
N LYS A 77 3.76 -13.27 17.25
CA LYS A 77 3.70 -14.74 17.37
C LYS A 77 4.18 -15.43 16.08
N PRO A 78 4.93 -16.54 16.17
CA PRO A 78 5.47 -17.25 14.99
C PRO A 78 4.44 -17.69 13.94
N SER A 79 3.22 -18.03 14.38
CA SER A 79 2.10 -18.35 13.48
C SER A 79 1.69 -17.15 12.62
N THR A 80 1.64 -15.96 13.24
CA THR A 80 1.34 -14.70 12.56
C THR A 80 2.47 -14.31 11.61
N GLN A 81 3.74 -14.55 11.97
CA GLN A 81 4.88 -14.27 11.10
C GLN A 81 4.80 -15.02 9.76
N LYS A 82 4.50 -16.32 9.80
CA LYS A 82 4.32 -17.14 8.59
C LYS A 82 3.15 -16.64 7.73
N GLY A 83 2.05 -16.24 8.38
CA GLY A 83 0.89 -15.67 7.69
C GLY A 83 1.19 -14.33 7.02
N GLU A 84 1.89 -13.44 7.70
CA GLU A 84 2.30 -12.13 7.18
C GLU A 84 3.29 -12.26 6.02
N ALA A 85 4.29 -13.13 6.13
CA ALA A 85 5.23 -13.39 5.05
C ALA A 85 4.53 -13.92 3.78
N SER A 86 3.58 -14.84 3.93
CA SER A 86 2.80 -15.38 2.80
C SER A 86 1.94 -14.31 2.12
N LYS A 87 1.28 -13.44 2.92
CA LYS A 87 0.47 -12.33 2.42
C LYS A 87 1.33 -11.27 1.73
N ALA A 88 2.43 -10.87 2.37
CA ALA A 88 3.37 -9.89 1.84
C ALA A 88 3.96 -10.36 0.51
N LYS A 89 4.35 -11.63 0.38
CA LYS A 89 4.84 -12.18 -0.90
C LYS A 89 3.83 -12.00 -2.04
N LYS A 90 2.55 -12.30 -1.80
CA LYS A 90 1.48 -12.13 -2.81
C LYS A 90 1.24 -10.67 -3.17
N LEU A 91 1.27 -9.78 -2.17
CA LEU A 91 1.12 -8.34 -2.39
C LEU A 91 2.32 -7.77 -3.16
N THR A 92 3.54 -8.21 -2.85
CA THR A 92 4.75 -7.78 -3.56
C THR A 92 4.73 -8.21 -5.04
N THR A 93 4.30 -9.44 -5.35
CA THR A 93 4.24 -9.93 -6.74
C THR A 93 3.30 -9.11 -7.62
N GLU A 94 2.16 -8.70 -7.08
CA GLU A 94 1.09 -8.08 -7.86
C GLU A 94 1.09 -6.55 -7.76
N LEU A 95 1.38 -6.02 -6.58
CA LEU A 95 1.30 -4.60 -6.26
C LEU A 95 2.65 -3.97 -5.88
N GLY A 96 3.74 -4.75 -5.83
CA GLY A 96 5.04 -4.27 -5.33
C GLY A 96 5.68 -3.15 -6.15
N LYS A 97 5.36 -3.07 -7.44
CA LYS A 97 5.87 -2.04 -8.36
C LYS A 97 5.20 -0.68 -8.17
N TYR A 98 4.03 -0.62 -7.55
CA TYR A 98 3.33 0.63 -7.31
C TYR A 98 4.01 1.39 -6.17
N SER A 99 4.14 2.71 -6.33
CA SER A 99 4.42 3.58 -5.20
C SER A 99 3.21 3.60 -4.27
N LEU A 100 3.43 3.78 -2.96
CA LEU A 100 2.31 3.89 -2.02
C LEU A 100 1.35 5.03 -2.38
N ALA A 101 1.88 6.10 -2.96
CA ALA A 101 1.08 7.23 -3.44
C ALA A 101 0.25 6.91 -4.71
N ALA A 102 0.67 5.92 -5.51
CA ALA A 102 -0.05 5.53 -6.72
C ALA A 102 -1.14 4.48 -6.47
N LEU A 103 -1.24 3.93 -5.25
CA LEU A 103 -2.29 2.97 -4.91
C LEU A 103 -3.64 3.69 -4.78
N SER A 104 -4.47 3.53 -5.81
CA SER A 104 -5.87 3.98 -5.82
C SER A 104 -6.82 2.88 -5.32
N SER A 105 -8.04 3.27 -4.96
CA SER A 105 -9.13 2.33 -4.62
C SER A 105 -9.42 1.35 -5.76
N GLU A 106 -9.31 1.80 -7.00
CA GLU A 106 -9.51 0.99 -8.20
C GLU A 106 -8.47 -0.12 -8.33
N ILE A 107 -7.18 0.19 -8.12
CA ILE A 107 -6.09 -0.80 -8.17
C ILE A 107 -6.29 -1.88 -7.09
N ILE A 108 -6.73 -1.45 -5.89
CA ILE A 108 -7.00 -2.37 -4.77
C ILE A 108 -8.23 -3.23 -5.07
N ALA A 109 -9.30 -2.65 -5.61
CA ALA A 109 -10.51 -3.38 -6.00
C ALA A 109 -10.21 -4.42 -7.08
N ALA A 110 -9.46 -4.03 -8.12
CA ALA A 110 -9.03 -4.94 -9.18
C ALA A 110 -8.20 -6.12 -8.62
N TYR A 111 -7.28 -5.86 -7.69
CA TYR A 111 -6.54 -6.92 -7.01
C TYR A 111 -7.46 -7.84 -6.19
N ARG A 112 -8.41 -7.27 -5.44
CA ARG A 112 -9.39 -8.05 -4.67
C ARG A 112 -10.21 -8.96 -5.57
N ASP A 113 -10.75 -8.43 -6.65
CA ASP A 113 -11.64 -9.15 -7.54
C ASP A 113 -10.87 -10.24 -8.30
N LYS A 114 -9.62 -9.97 -8.70
CA LYS A 114 -8.68 -10.99 -9.24
C LYS A 114 -8.41 -12.12 -8.24
N ARG A 115 -8.34 -11.82 -6.93
CA ARG A 115 -8.13 -12.82 -5.88
C ARG A 115 -9.39 -13.63 -5.58
N LEU A 116 -10.56 -13.04 -5.74
CA LEU A 116 -11.86 -13.70 -5.54
C LEU A 116 -12.23 -14.59 -6.72
N SER A 117 -11.84 -14.21 -7.94
CA SER A 117 -12.08 -15.02 -9.15
C SER A 117 -11.18 -16.26 -9.25
N GLN A 118 -10.05 -16.28 -8.53
CA GLN A 118 -9.21 -17.49 -8.43
C GLN A 118 -9.89 -18.53 -7.54
N PRO A 119 -10.11 -19.77 -8.02
CA PRO A 119 -10.72 -20.82 -7.21
C PRO A 119 -9.86 -21.03 -5.97
N ALA A 120 -10.46 -20.84 -4.80
CA ALA A 120 -9.79 -21.11 -3.54
C ALA A 120 -9.48 -22.60 -3.50
N THR A 121 -8.21 -22.97 -3.68
CA THR A 121 -7.69 -24.27 -3.25
C THR A 121 -7.77 -24.31 -1.72
N ARG A 122 -8.97 -24.53 -1.19
CA ARG A 122 -9.18 -24.90 0.19
C ARG A 122 -8.62 -26.30 0.32
N LYS A 123 -7.39 -26.42 0.85
CA LYS A 123 -6.95 -27.71 1.39
C LYS A 123 -7.97 -28.07 2.47
N ARG A 124 -8.87 -29.01 2.18
CA ARG A 124 -9.68 -29.66 3.20
C ARG A 124 -8.70 -30.43 4.09
N THR A 125 -8.20 -29.80 5.15
CA THR A 125 -7.71 -30.54 6.31
C THR A 125 -8.93 -30.99 7.11
N GLY A 126 -9.65 -31.96 6.55
CA GLY A 126 -10.60 -32.78 7.28
C GLY A 126 -10.02 -34.19 7.27
N ALA A 127 -9.48 -34.63 8.40
CA ALA A 127 -9.27 -36.06 8.59
C ALA A 127 -10.65 -36.74 8.41
N PRO A 128 -10.77 -37.83 7.63
CA PRO A 128 -12.03 -38.53 7.53
C PRO A 128 -12.34 -39.10 8.92
N GLY A 129 -13.32 -38.50 9.59
CA GLY A 129 -13.81 -38.98 10.88
C GLY A 129 -14.28 -40.42 10.72
N LEU A 130 -13.69 -41.30 11.52
CA LEU A 130 -14.02 -42.71 11.61
C LEU A 130 -15.52 -42.86 11.91
N ARG A 131 -16.30 -43.27 10.90
CA ARG A 131 -17.72 -43.59 11.06
C ARG A 131 -17.81 -44.90 11.85
N VAL A 132 -17.97 -44.79 13.17
CA VAL A 132 -18.31 -45.94 14.02
C VAL A 132 -19.67 -46.46 13.56
N LYS A 133 -19.69 -47.62 12.91
CA LYS A 133 -20.90 -48.38 12.65
C LYS A 133 -21.29 -49.03 13.99
N THR A 134 -22.23 -48.43 14.72
CA THR A 134 -22.91 -49.16 15.79
C THR A 134 -23.92 -50.10 15.12
N ASN A 135 -23.65 -51.40 15.19
CA ASN A 135 -24.63 -52.43 14.89
C ASN A 135 -25.71 -52.37 15.98
N ALA A 136 -26.92 -51.97 15.61
CA ALA A 136 -28.10 -52.22 16.44
C ALA A 136 -28.54 -53.67 16.20
N THR A 137 -28.25 -54.50 17.19
CA THR A 137 -28.72 -55.88 17.32
C THR A 137 -30.24 -55.97 17.35
N CYS A 138 -30.71 -57.03 16.70
CA CYS A 138 -32.04 -57.58 16.56
C CYS A 138 -33.02 -57.30 17.73
N PHE A 139 -34.22 -56.82 17.37
CA PHE A 139 -35.43 -56.94 18.17
C PHE A 139 -36.18 -58.19 17.67
N SER A 140 -36.33 -59.18 18.55
CA SER A 140 -37.11 -60.39 18.33
C SER A 140 -37.78 -60.77 19.64
N GLY A 141 -39.11 -60.91 19.62
CA GLY A 141 -39.94 -61.39 20.74
C GLY A 141 -41.02 -60.40 21.11
#